data_AF-A0A0D2LSK3-F1
#
_entry.id   AF-A0A0D2LSK3-F1
#
_cell.length_a   1.000
_cell.length_b   1.000
_cell.length_c   1.000
_cell.angle_alpha   90.00
_cell.angle_beta   90.00
_cell.angle_gamma   90.00
#
_symmetry.space_group_name_H-M   'P 1'
#
loop_
_entity.id
_entity.type
_entity.pdbx_description
1 polymer ?
#
loop_
_entity_poly.entity_id
_entity_poly.type
_entity_poly.pdbx_seq_one_letter_code
_entity_poly.pdbx_strand_id
1 'polypeptide(L)'
;MSAFLAFRNVAVTVLRPHCVRGLPQTLPASTRGMGRWVKNDVLATQGTLKPEKKKAVKETPKPREKTTAQHPKNGDIPHDLVQVASADGTTHQPQRLSHILDSVNMTTHVVRLVSHRPPVVRILTRLEDKMNQLASKAAKKVEGAQRVESTTVQLTWLTSGADYEHKLAKAREELEKGGARVEVLFKNKPRVRYPSRPEMEEQMAQVAAALEESGTEWKARVIEKGRAYLYFQSLTQKARKALPTREEIAAKAKEALELAERHALAQRRSQTATVPNPKDLWRQ
;
A
#
# COMPACT_ATOMS: atom_id res chain seq x y z
N MET A 1 -32.73 -24.90 -38.70
CA MET A 1 -31.76 -25.81 -39.37
C MET A 1 -30.41 -25.11 -39.41
N SER A 2 -29.36 -25.80 -38.97
CA SER A 2 -27.93 -25.42 -39.06
C SER A 2 -27.45 -24.22 -38.23
N ALA A 3 -26.30 -24.25 -37.54
CA ALA A 3 -25.36 -25.32 -37.26
C ALA A 3 -24.54 -24.90 -36.03
N PHE A 4 -24.35 -25.85 -35.12
CA PHE A 4 -23.45 -25.78 -33.98
C PHE A 4 -22.00 -25.72 -34.47
N LEU A 5 -21.21 -24.76 -33.98
CA LEU A 5 -19.75 -24.80 -34.05
C LEU A 5 -19.20 -25.01 -32.64
N ALA A 6 -18.90 -26.28 -32.35
CA ALA A 6 -18.21 -26.72 -31.16
C ALA A 6 -16.69 -26.51 -31.34
N PHE A 7 -16.09 -25.64 -30.54
CA PHE A 7 -14.63 -25.60 -30.37
C PHE A 7 -14.25 -26.53 -29.22
N ARG A 8 -13.82 -27.75 -29.58
CA ARG A 8 -12.94 -28.58 -28.75
C ARG A 8 -11.51 -28.30 -29.20
N ASN A 9 -10.60 -27.99 -28.28
CA ASN A 9 -9.19 -28.42 -28.34
C ASN A 9 -8.51 -28.14 -26.99
N VAL A 10 -8.35 -29.20 -26.18
CA VAL A 10 -7.12 -30.00 -25.99
C VAL A 10 -6.24 -29.39 -24.91
N ALA A 11 -6.45 -29.90 -23.69
CA ALA A 11 -5.56 -29.71 -22.56
C ALA A 11 -4.30 -30.56 -22.77
N VAL A 12 -3.14 -29.91 -22.84
CA VAL A 12 -1.83 -30.58 -22.81
C VAL A 12 -1.37 -30.59 -21.35
N THR A 13 -1.60 -31.72 -20.69
CA THR A 13 -1.05 -32.07 -19.38
C THR A 13 0.40 -32.48 -19.53
N VAL A 14 1.34 -31.60 -19.17
CA VAL A 14 2.75 -31.98 -19.00
C VAL A 14 2.95 -32.46 -17.56
N LEU A 15 2.99 -33.77 -17.42
CA LEU A 15 3.49 -34.49 -16.25
C LEU A 15 4.94 -34.08 -15.97
N ARG A 16 5.21 -33.47 -14.81
CA ARG A 16 6.57 -33.35 -14.26
C ARG A 16 6.80 -34.45 -13.24
N PRO A 17 7.84 -35.30 -13.40
CA PRO A 17 8.15 -36.37 -12.47
C PRO A 17 8.76 -35.87 -11.17
N HIS A 18 8.45 -36.64 -10.12
CA HIS A 18 8.96 -36.56 -8.77
C HIS A 18 10.50 -36.52 -8.71
N CYS A 19 11.06 -35.53 -8.01
CA CYS A 19 12.42 -35.59 -7.47
C CYS A 19 12.33 -35.88 -5.98
N VAL A 20 12.49 -37.15 -5.64
CA VAL A 20 12.80 -37.65 -4.29
C VAL A 20 14.32 -37.57 -4.13
N ARG A 21 14.80 -36.76 -3.18
CA ARG A 21 16.17 -36.70 -2.61
C ARG A 21 16.09 -35.62 -1.52
N GLY A 22 16.49 -35.78 -0.28
CA GLY A 22 17.04 -36.89 0.49
C GLY A 22 17.15 -36.35 1.92
N LEU A 23 16.64 -37.10 2.89
CA LEU A 23 16.93 -36.89 4.31
C LEU A 23 18.36 -37.35 4.58
N PRO A 24 19.12 -36.62 5.40
CA PRO A 24 19.84 -37.34 6.43
C PRO A 24 19.71 -36.71 7.83
N GLN A 25 19.45 -37.63 8.77
CA GLN A 25 20.20 -37.83 10.02
C GLN A 25 20.02 -36.81 11.16
N THR A 26 19.15 -37.22 12.08
CA THR A 26 19.42 -37.41 13.51
C THR A 26 20.56 -36.59 14.12
N LEU A 27 20.19 -35.62 14.96
CA LEU A 27 21.07 -35.10 16.01
C LEU A 27 20.63 -35.59 17.39
N PRO A 28 21.58 -35.89 18.29
CA PRO A 28 21.37 -36.66 19.49
C PRO A 28 20.76 -35.86 20.65
N ALA A 29 20.09 -36.62 21.52
CA ALA A 29 19.59 -36.20 22.81
C ALA A 29 20.69 -35.61 23.71
N SER A 30 20.58 -34.31 24.00
CA SER A 30 21.35 -33.66 25.08
C SER A 30 20.56 -33.70 26.38
N THR A 31 20.88 -34.71 27.18
CA THR A 31 21.04 -34.69 28.63
C THR A 31 20.42 -33.55 29.45
N ARG A 32 19.44 -33.97 30.28
CA ARG A 32 19.23 -33.61 31.70
C ARG A 32 20.16 -32.53 32.26
N GLY A 33 19.60 -31.35 32.49
CA GLY A 33 20.09 -30.38 33.47
C GLY A 33 19.05 -30.19 34.56
N MET A 34 19.10 -31.01 35.61
CA MET A 34 18.43 -30.75 36.88
C MET A 34 19.07 -29.51 37.52
N GLY A 35 18.50 -28.34 37.23
CA GLY A 35 18.82 -27.09 37.91
C GLY A 35 18.18 -27.07 39.30
N ARG A 36 18.94 -27.57 40.27
CA ARG A 36 18.72 -27.48 41.71
C ARG A 36 18.42 -26.02 42.11
N TRP A 37 17.19 -25.76 42.56
CA TRP A 37 16.83 -24.51 43.23
C TRP A 37 17.48 -24.50 44.62
N VAL A 38 18.62 -23.82 44.73
CA VAL A 38 19.21 -23.47 46.02
C VAL A 38 18.50 -22.20 46.52
N LYS A 39 17.75 -22.35 47.61
CA LYS A 39 17.26 -21.24 48.41
C LYS A 39 18.47 -20.62 49.11
N ASN A 40 18.86 -19.42 48.70
CA ASN A 40 19.70 -18.57 49.53
C ASN A 40 18.81 -17.49 50.13
N ASP A 41 18.39 -17.76 51.36
CA ASP A 41 18.02 -16.74 52.32
C ASP A 41 19.29 -16.00 52.72
N VAL A 42 19.40 -14.73 52.34
CA VAL A 42 20.32 -13.78 52.98
C VAL A 42 19.54 -12.54 53.34
N LEU A 43 19.53 -12.30 54.64
CA LEU A 43 18.98 -11.17 55.37
C LEU A 43 19.57 -9.83 54.88
N ALA A 44 18.66 -8.86 54.76
CA ALA A 44 18.79 -7.47 55.17
C ALA A 44 20.12 -6.74 54.90
N THR A 45 20.07 -5.73 54.03
CA THR A 45 20.59 -4.41 54.39
C THR A 45 19.84 -3.32 53.62
N GLN A 46 19.31 -2.37 54.38
CA GLN A 46 18.60 -1.20 53.88
C GLN A 46 19.59 -0.26 53.18
N GLY A 47 19.21 0.21 52.00
CA GLY A 47 19.97 1.18 51.21
C GLY A 47 19.07 1.78 50.14
N THR A 48 18.19 2.68 50.55
CA THR A 48 17.32 3.49 49.69
C THR A 48 18.15 4.49 48.87
N LEU A 49 18.72 4.03 47.76
CA LEU A 49 19.19 4.91 46.69
C LEU A 49 18.04 5.16 45.72
N LYS A 50 17.58 6.42 45.72
CA LYS A 50 16.60 6.96 44.77
C LYS A 50 17.04 6.65 43.34
N PRO A 51 16.17 6.10 42.47
CA PRO A 51 16.49 5.98 41.06
C PRO A 51 16.55 7.38 40.44
N GLU A 52 17.76 7.83 40.10
CA GLU A 52 17.96 8.98 39.23
C GLU A 52 17.20 8.76 37.93
N LYS A 53 16.27 9.67 37.65
CA LYS A 53 15.58 9.79 36.37
C LYS A 53 16.62 10.08 35.28
N LYS A 54 17.11 9.04 34.62
CA LYS A 54 17.83 9.17 33.35
C LYS A 54 16.89 9.86 32.37
N LYS A 55 17.11 11.16 32.15
CA LYS A 55 16.47 11.93 31.08
C LYS A 55 16.82 11.24 29.77
N ALA A 56 15.83 10.58 29.16
CA ALA A 56 15.93 10.05 27.82
C ALA A 56 16.32 11.21 26.89
N VAL A 57 17.54 11.13 26.34
CA VAL A 57 17.98 12.00 25.26
C VAL A 57 17.01 11.75 24.11
N LYS A 58 16.20 12.76 23.82
CA LYS A 58 15.25 12.79 22.72
C LYS A 58 16.07 12.82 21.43
N GLU A 59 16.40 11.65 20.91
CA GLU A 59 16.95 11.51 19.55
C GLU A 59 16.03 12.26 18.60
N THR A 60 16.54 13.35 18.02
CA THR A 60 15.86 14.06 16.96
C THR A 60 15.65 13.07 15.81
N PRO A 61 14.41 12.81 15.36
CA PRO A 61 14.19 11.91 14.25
C PRO A 61 14.91 12.45 13.02
N LYS A 62 15.86 11.68 12.51
CA LYS A 62 16.53 11.89 11.21
C LYS A 62 15.46 12.23 10.18
N PRO A 63 15.62 13.28 9.33
CA PRO A 63 14.63 13.63 8.32
C PRO A 63 14.38 12.39 7.47
N ARG A 64 13.17 11.84 7.55
CA ARG A 64 12.76 10.76 6.65
C ARG A 64 12.74 11.38 5.25
N GLU A 65 13.75 11.07 4.44
CA GLU A 65 13.76 11.41 3.02
C GLU A 65 12.43 10.94 2.45
N LYS A 66 11.64 11.91 1.97
CA LYS A 66 10.37 11.63 1.33
C LYS A 66 10.72 10.96 0.01
N THR A 67 10.83 9.64 -0.02
CA THR A 67 10.81 8.87 -1.26
C THR A 67 9.41 9.00 -1.85
N THR A 68 9.10 10.16 -2.41
CA THR A 68 7.93 10.27 -3.26
C THR A 68 8.23 9.38 -4.45
N ALA A 69 7.41 8.36 -4.67
CA ALA A 69 7.43 7.46 -5.83
C ALA A 69 7.06 8.22 -7.12
N GLN A 70 7.70 9.35 -7.32
CA GLN A 70 7.62 10.23 -8.45
C GLN A 70 8.94 10.11 -9.18
N HIS A 71 8.86 9.78 -10.45
CA HIS A 71 9.98 9.86 -11.39
C HIS A 71 10.75 11.18 -11.20
N PRO A 72 12.05 11.13 -10.84
CA PRO A 72 12.87 12.31 -10.59
C PRO A 72 12.99 13.19 -11.84
N LYS A 73 13.28 14.48 -11.64
CA LYS A 73 13.29 15.50 -12.69
C LYS A 73 14.61 16.26 -12.69
N ASN A 74 15.04 16.69 -13.87
CA ASN A 74 16.19 17.57 -14.08
C ASN A 74 17.43 17.07 -13.28
N GLY A 75 17.93 17.88 -12.35
CA GLY A 75 19.09 17.55 -11.49
C GLY A 75 18.83 16.53 -10.38
N ASP A 76 17.57 16.17 -10.11
CA ASP A 76 17.24 15.14 -9.11
C ASP A 76 17.45 13.71 -9.64
N ILE A 77 17.83 13.56 -10.90
CA ILE A 77 18.05 12.26 -11.54
C ILE A 77 19.38 11.69 -11.05
N PRO A 78 19.40 10.48 -10.45
CA PRO A 78 20.59 9.93 -9.78
C PRO A 78 21.62 9.32 -10.75
N HIS A 79 21.43 9.45 -12.06
CA HIS A 79 22.24 8.78 -13.08
C HIS A 79 22.96 9.78 -13.96
N ASP A 80 24.27 9.61 -14.11
CA ASP A 80 25.09 10.48 -14.96
C ASP A 80 24.96 10.16 -16.45
N LEU A 81 24.83 8.87 -16.80
CA LEU A 81 24.71 8.39 -18.17
C LEU A 81 23.26 7.94 -18.42
N VAL A 82 22.56 8.60 -19.34
CA VAL A 82 21.15 8.38 -19.62
C VAL A 82 20.89 8.31 -21.12
N GLN A 83 19.84 7.60 -21.52
CA GLN A 83 19.39 7.53 -22.91
C GLN A 83 18.17 8.43 -23.11
N VAL A 84 18.18 9.28 -24.14
CA VAL A 84 17.04 10.15 -24.44
C VAL A 84 16.03 9.38 -25.29
N ALA A 85 14.75 9.40 -24.88
CA ALA A 85 13.64 8.89 -25.67
C ALA A 85 13.02 10.02 -26.50
N SER A 86 12.92 9.81 -27.82
CA SER A 86 12.16 10.67 -28.72
C SER A 86 10.65 10.50 -28.50
N ALA A 87 9.85 11.42 -29.05
CA ALA A 87 8.39 11.32 -29.07
C ALA A 87 7.90 10.02 -29.72
N ASP A 88 8.65 9.51 -30.69
CA ASP A 88 8.35 8.29 -31.46
C ASP A 88 8.69 6.99 -30.70
N GLY A 89 9.23 7.09 -29.48
CA GLY A 89 9.63 5.93 -28.67
C GLY A 89 10.98 5.34 -29.06
N THR A 90 11.67 5.91 -30.05
CA THR A 90 13.05 5.55 -30.38
C THR A 90 14.00 6.09 -29.32
N THR A 91 14.94 5.27 -28.90
CA THR A 91 15.92 5.59 -27.85
C THR A 91 17.26 5.91 -28.47
N HIS A 92 17.83 7.05 -28.13
CA HIS A 92 19.15 7.49 -28.62
C HIS A 92 20.30 6.83 -27.85
N GLN A 93 21.52 6.98 -28.37
CA GLN A 93 22.72 6.51 -27.68
C GLN A 93 22.85 7.13 -26.27
N PRO A 94 23.47 6.43 -25.30
CA PRO A 94 23.69 6.97 -23.97
C PRO A 94 24.49 8.28 -24.01
N GLN A 95 23.96 9.34 -23.40
CA GLN A 95 24.59 10.65 -23.29
C GLN A 95 24.69 11.06 -21.82
N ARG A 96 25.60 12.00 -21.52
CA ARG A 96 25.73 12.55 -20.17
C ARG A 96 24.52 13.44 -19.86
N LEU A 97 23.96 13.28 -18.66
CA LEU A 97 22.81 14.06 -18.20
C LEU A 97 23.09 15.56 -18.22
N SER A 98 24.29 15.99 -17.80
CA SER A 98 24.69 17.40 -17.81
C SER A 98 24.53 18.04 -19.20
N HIS A 99 25.04 17.38 -20.24
CA HIS A 99 24.95 17.86 -21.62
C HIS A 99 23.50 17.99 -22.10
N ILE A 100 22.64 17.05 -21.69
CA ILE A 100 21.20 17.11 -22.01
C ILE A 100 20.56 18.30 -21.29
N LEU A 101 20.85 18.49 -19.99
CA LEU A 101 20.30 19.59 -19.21
C LEU A 101 20.74 20.95 -19.78
N ASP A 102 21.99 21.07 -20.24
CA ASP A 102 22.51 22.31 -20.85
C ASP A 102 21.85 22.62 -22.20
N SER A 103 21.51 21.58 -22.97
CA SER A 103 20.86 21.74 -24.29
C SER A 103 19.37 22.13 -24.19
N VAL A 104 18.72 21.87 -23.05
CA VAL A 104 17.27 22.01 -22.88
C VAL A 104 16.94 23.29 -22.12
N ASN A 105 15.98 24.07 -22.64
CA ASN A 105 15.47 25.23 -21.93
C ASN A 105 14.57 24.82 -20.75
N MET A 106 15.11 24.90 -19.54
CA MET A 106 14.43 24.56 -18.28
C MET A 106 13.19 25.42 -17.97
N THR A 107 13.01 26.55 -18.65
CA THR A 107 11.83 27.41 -18.47
C THR A 107 10.59 26.81 -19.09
N THR A 108 10.75 26.13 -20.24
CA THR A 108 9.66 25.60 -21.07
C THR A 108 9.56 24.08 -21.02
N HIS A 109 10.70 23.41 -20.88
CA HIS A 109 10.81 21.95 -20.90
C HIS A 109 11.31 21.40 -19.57
N VAL A 110 11.04 20.12 -19.33
CA VAL A 110 11.44 19.37 -18.15
C VAL A 110 11.97 18.03 -18.61
N VAL A 111 13.13 17.62 -18.08
CA VAL A 111 13.72 16.31 -18.31
C VAL A 111 13.24 15.37 -17.20
N ARG A 112 12.62 14.25 -17.57
CA ARG A 112 12.06 13.31 -16.60
C ARG A 112 12.55 11.89 -16.84
N LEU A 113 12.94 11.21 -15.78
CA LEU A 113 13.32 9.80 -15.83
C LEU A 113 12.08 8.91 -16.05
N VAL A 114 12.12 8.01 -17.02
CA VAL A 114 11.02 7.09 -17.34
C VAL A 114 11.32 5.67 -16.84
N SER A 115 12.56 5.19 -17.04
CA SER A 115 13.01 3.88 -16.57
C SER A 115 14.38 3.99 -15.91
N HIS A 116 14.67 3.11 -14.94
CA HIS A 116 15.97 3.06 -14.28
C HIS A 116 16.96 2.09 -14.94
N ARG A 117 16.49 1.07 -15.68
CA ARG A 117 17.32 0.01 -16.27
C ARG A 117 16.77 -0.41 -17.66
N PRO A 118 17.35 0.05 -18.79
CA PRO A 118 18.36 1.13 -18.89
C PRO A 118 17.80 2.47 -18.40
N PRO A 119 18.66 3.43 -17.98
CA PRO A 119 18.22 4.75 -17.57
C PRO A 119 17.74 5.54 -18.78
N VAL A 120 16.43 5.70 -18.94
CA VAL A 120 15.82 6.41 -20.07
C VAL A 120 15.15 7.67 -19.57
N VAL A 121 15.48 8.81 -20.19
CA VAL A 121 14.89 10.12 -19.91
C VAL A 121 14.04 10.59 -21.07
N ARG A 122 12.97 11.31 -20.78
CA ARG A 122 12.11 11.95 -21.77
C ARG A 122 12.06 13.45 -21.52
N ILE A 123 12.23 14.22 -22.60
CA ILE A 123 12.06 15.67 -22.59
C ILE A 123 10.57 15.95 -22.82
N LEU A 124 9.94 16.65 -21.88
CA LEU A 124 8.51 16.98 -21.91
C LEU A 124 8.34 18.48 -21.78
N THR A 125 7.28 19.03 -22.37
CA THR A 125 6.87 20.39 -22.04
C THR A 125 6.31 20.43 -20.61
N ARG A 126 6.38 21.59 -19.94
CA ARG A 126 5.83 21.75 -18.57
C ARG A 126 4.35 21.42 -18.48
N LEU A 127 3.58 21.72 -19.53
CA LEU A 127 2.16 21.38 -19.61
C LEU A 127 1.97 19.85 -19.66
N GLU A 128 2.70 19.15 -20.53
CA GLU A 128 2.61 17.69 -20.65
C GLU A 128 3.04 16.97 -19.37
N ASP A 129 4.11 17.44 -18.71
CA ASP A 129 4.54 16.87 -17.43
C ASP A 129 3.44 16.98 -16.36
N LYS A 130 2.74 18.12 -16.30
CA LYS A 130 1.59 18.32 -15.41
C LYS A 130 0.42 17.43 -15.79
N MET A 131 0.07 17.35 -17.07
CA MET A 131 -0.99 16.48 -17.57
C MET A 131 -0.71 15.02 -17.22
N ASN A 132 0.50 14.53 -17.46
CA ASN A 132 0.92 13.17 -17.14
C ASN A 132 0.89 12.88 -15.63
N GLN A 133 1.24 13.86 -14.79
CA GLN A 133 1.11 13.72 -13.33
C GLN A 133 -0.34 13.63 -12.89
N LEU A 134 -1.20 14.49 -13.41
CA LEU A 134 -2.62 14.47 -13.07
C LEU A 134 -3.28 13.18 -13.56
N ALA A 135 -2.96 12.74 -14.78
CA ALA A 135 -3.41 11.47 -15.33
C ALA A 135 -2.94 10.29 -14.48
N SER A 136 -1.65 10.21 -14.12
CA SER A 136 -1.12 9.16 -13.25
C SER A 136 -1.77 9.16 -11.87
N LYS A 137 -2.01 10.35 -11.27
CA LYS A 137 -2.71 10.47 -9.99
C LYS A 137 -4.17 10.04 -10.11
N ALA A 138 -4.86 10.40 -11.19
CA ALA A 138 -6.23 9.99 -11.43
C ALA A 138 -6.33 8.48 -11.64
N ALA A 139 -5.45 7.90 -12.46
CA ALA A 139 -5.35 6.47 -12.68
C ALA A 139 -5.13 5.71 -11.37
N LYS A 140 -4.15 6.13 -10.55
CA LYS A 140 -3.89 5.52 -9.23
C LYS A 140 -5.09 5.63 -8.29
N LYS A 141 -5.84 6.74 -8.33
CA LYS A 141 -7.06 6.91 -7.53
C LYS A 141 -8.18 5.97 -7.98
N VAL A 142 -8.35 5.80 -9.29
CA VAL A 142 -9.35 4.88 -9.83
C VAL A 142 -8.96 3.43 -9.56
N GLU A 143 -7.71 3.05 -9.79
CA GLU A 143 -7.18 1.72 -9.47
C GLU A 143 -7.34 1.41 -7.97
N GLY A 144 -6.95 2.34 -7.10
CA GLY A 144 -7.14 2.21 -5.66
C GLY A 144 -8.61 2.09 -5.26
N ALA A 145 -9.51 2.80 -5.95
CA ALA A 145 -10.95 2.72 -5.69
C ALA A 145 -11.61 1.43 -6.22
N GLN A 146 -11.04 0.84 -7.28
CA GLN A 146 -11.51 -0.41 -7.90
C GLN A 146 -10.92 -1.65 -7.23
N ARG A 147 -9.82 -1.51 -6.49
CA ARG A 147 -9.24 -2.61 -5.73
C ARG A 147 -10.28 -3.16 -4.76
N VAL A 148 -10.53 -4.47 -4.86
CA VAL A 148 -11.42 -5.17 -3.93
C VAL A 148 -10.75 -5.17 -2.56
N GLU A 149 -11.39 -4.50 -1.60
CA GLU A 149 -10.93 -4.44 -0.22
C GLU A 149 -11.35 -5.74 0.48
N SER A 150 -10.39 -6.47 1.06
CA SER A 150 -10.64 -7.69 1.82
C SER A 150 -10.55 -7.38 3.31
N THR A 151 -11.69 -7.38 4.00
CA THR A 151 -11.79 -7.09 5.43
C THR A 151 -12.03 -8.38 6.19
N THR A 152 -11.18 -8.68 7.17
CA THR A 152 -11.35 -9.85 8.04
C THR A 152 -11.99 -9.45 9.36
N VAL A 153 -13.19 -9.94 9.63
CA VAL A 153 -13.90 -9.76 10.91
C VAL A 153 -13.61 -10.96 11.80
N GLN A 154 -13.00 -10.72 12.96
CA GLN A 154 -12.63 -11.79 13.88
C GLN A 154 -13.68 -11.95 14.99
N LEU A 155 -14.28 -13.14 15.04
CA LEU A 155 -15.20 -13.58 16.08
C LEU A 155 -14.52 -14.65 16.94
N THR A 156 -14.89 -14.70 18.21
CA THR A 156 -14.54 -15.84 19.09
C THR A 156 -15.77 -16.74 19.24
N TRP A 157 -15.59 -18.05 19.38
CA TRP A 157 -16.71 -18.99 19.58
C TRP A 157 -17.63 -18.68 20.77
N LEU A 158 -17.09 -18.01 21.80
CA LEU A 158 -17.84 -17.55 22.98
C LEU A 158 -18.41 -16.13 22.83
N THR A 159 -18.30 -15.52 21.66
CA THR A 159 -18.82 -14.16 21.46
C THR A 159 -20.33 -14.23 21.39
N SER A 160 -21.01 -13.57 22.31
CA SER A 160 -22.46 -13.48 22.36
C SER A 160 -22.91 -12.07 22.77
N GLY A 161 -24.20 -11.77 22.56
CA GLY A 161 -24.80 -10.48 22.91
C GLY A 161 -24.23 -9.31 22.10
N ALA A 162 -24.00 -8.18 22.78
CA ALA A 162 -23.69 -6.90 22.12
C ALA A 162 -22.41 -6.92 21.25
N ASP A 163 -21.35 -7.65 21.64
CA ASP A 163 -20.12 -7.70 20.85
C ASP A 163 -20.31 -8.48 19.53
N TYR A 164 -21.18 -9.51 19.55
CA TYR A 164 -21.54 -10.27 18.37
C TYR A 164 -22.30 -9.39 17.37
N GLU A 165 -23.35 -8.71 17.84
CA GLU A 165 -24.14 -7.79 17.03
C GLU A 165 -23.30 -6.65 16.46
N HIS A 166 -22.42 -6.05 17.26
CA HIS A 166 -21.55 -4.97 16.79
C HIS A 166 -20.59 -5.43 15.69
N LYS A 167 -20.02 -6.63 15.81
CA LYS A 167 -19.13 -7.19 14.78
C LYS A 167 -19.87 -7.57 13.51
N LEU A 168 -21.10 -8.10 13.64
CA LEU A 168 -21.95 -8.35 12.49
C LEU A 168 -22.43 -7.08 11.81
N ALA A 169 -22.83 -6.06 12.59
CA ALA A 169 -23.19 -4.75 12.05
C ALA A 169 -22.03 -4.14 11.26
N LYS A 170 -20.80 -4.25 11.79
CA LYS A 170 -19.60 -3.84 11.05
C LYS A 170 -19.39 -4.65 9.77
N ALA A 171 -19.60 -5.97 9.81
CA ALA A 171 -19.51 -6.81 8.62
C ALA A 171 -20.56 -6.41 7.57
N ARG A 172 -21.79 -6.13 7.98
CA ARG A 172 -22.88 -5.63 7.12
C ARG A 172 -22.54 -4.29 6.50
N GLU A 173 -22.08 -3.32 7.30
CA GLU A 173 -21.69 -2.00 6.81
C GLU A 173 -20.59 -2.08 5.73
N GLU A 174 -19.61 -2.97 5.92
CA GLU A 174 -18.55 -3.22 4.93
C GLU A 174 -19.08 -3.87 3.64
N LEU A 175 -20.06 -4.78 3.75
CA LEU A 175 -20.72 -5.38 2.60
C LEU A 175 -21.63 -4.38 1.86
N GLU A 176 -22.32 -3.50 2.60
CA GLU A 176 -23.21 -2.45 2.07
C GLU A 176 -22.44 -1.35 1.33
N LYS A 177 -21.24 -0.98 1.79
CA LYS A 177 -20.33 -0.05 1.09
C LYS A 177 -20.04 -0.49 -0.35
N GLY A 178 -20.12 -1.80 -0.62
CA GLY A 178 -20.01 -2.40 -1.93
C GLY A 178 -18.58 -2.52 -2.44
N GLY A 179 -18.32 -3.58 -3.21
CA GLY A 179 -17.00 -3.89 -3.78
C GLY A 179 -15.97 -4.41 -2.76
N ALA A 180 -16.41 -4.75 -1.55
CA ALA A 180 -15.59 -5.37 -0.52
C ALA A 180 -15.87 -6.87 -0.41
N ARG A 181 -14.86 -7.61 0.06
CA ARG A 181 -14.97 -9.01 0.47
C ARG A 181 -14.79 -9.09 1.98
N VAL A 182 -15.72 -9.73 2.67
CA VAL A 182 -15.63 -9.91 4.11
C VAL A 182 -15.30 -11.36 4.42
N GLU A 183 -14.23 -11.57 5.17
CA GLU A 183 -13.84 -12.86 5.71
C GLU A 183 -14.19 -12.88 7.20
N VAL A 184 -15.14 -13.73 7.59
CA VAL A 184 -15.46 -13.92 9.00
C VAL A 184 -14.64 -15.09 9.53
N LEU A 185 -13.77 -14.78 10.49
CA LEU A 185 -12.84 -15.73 11.09
C LEU A 185 -13.25 -16.01 12.53
N PHE A 186 -13.67 -17.24 12.81
CA PHE A 186 -13.86 -17.75 14.15
C PHE A 186 -12.55 -18.25 14.74
N LYS A 187 -12.18 -17.69 15.90
CA LYS A 187 -11.03 -18.11 16.70
C LYS A 187 -11.49 -18.67 18.04
N ASN A 188 -10.68 -19.55 18.60
CA ASN A 188 -10.84 -19.94 19.98
C ASN A 188 -9.97 -19.06 20.90
N LYS A 189 -10.47 -18.77 22.10
CA LYS A 189 -9.69 -18.12 23.15
C LYS A 189 -8.74 -19.17 23.76
N PRO A 190 -7.48 -18.82 24.08
CA PRO A 190 -6.60 -19.75 24.77
C PRO A 190 -7.24 -20.21 26.09
N ARG A 191 -7.05 -21.49 26.43
CA ARG A 191 -7.55 -22.14 27.66
C ARG A 191 -9.07 -22.34 27.74
N VAL A 192 -9.79 -22.08 26.65
CA VAL A 192 -11.22 -22.39 26.53
C VAL A 192 -11.40 -23.66 25.69
N ARG A 193 -12.34 -24.53 26.09
CA ARG A 193 -12.67 -25.75 25.34
C ARG A 193 -13.20 -25.40 23.96
N TYR A 194 -12.79 -26.15 22.94
CA TYR A 194 -13.32 -26.00 21.59
C TYR A 194 -14.80 -26.43 21.55
N PRO A 195 -15.68 -25.69 20.86
CA PRO A 195 -17.04 -26.14 20.61
C PRO A 195 -17.02 -27.44 19.82
N SER A 196 -18.09 -28.22 19.94
CA SER A 196 -18.24 -29.41 19.12
C SER A 196 -18.42 -29.01 17.64
N ARG A 197 -18.10 -29.91 16.70
CA ARG A 197 -18.30 -29.64 15.27
C ARG A 197 -19.74 -29.23 14.91
N PRO A 198 -20.81 -29.88 15.42
CA PRO A 198 -22.18 -29.45 15.11
C PRO A 198 -22.48 -28.05 15.68
N GLU A 199 -21.99 -27.72 16.88
CA GLU A 199 -22.13 -26.36 17.44
C GLU A 199 -21.44 -25.30 16.58
N MET A 200 -20.24 -25.62 16.05
CA MET A 200 -19.53 -24.72 15.15
C MET A 200 -20.32 -24.48 13.86
N GLU A 201 -20.89 -25.53 13.27
CA GLU A 201 -21.68 -25.44 12.06
C GLU A 201 -22.98 -24.64 12.27
N GLU A 202 -23.63 -24.79 13.43
CA GLU A 202 -24.81 -24.02 13.81
C GLU A 202 -24.49 -22.52 13.97
N GLN A 203 -23.43 -22.17 14.70
CA GLN A 203 -23.02 -20.77 14.85
C GLN A 203 -22.63 -20.14 13.50
N MET A 204 -21.98 -20.89 12.63
CA MET A 204 -21.67 -20.44 11.26
C MET A 204 -22.94 -20.22 10.43
N ALA A 205 -23.95 -21.10 10.58
CA ALA A 205 -25.23 -20.94 9.92
C ALA A 205 -25.99 -19.70 10.41
N GLN A 206 -25.93 -19.39 11.72
CA GLN A 206 -26.52 -18.18 12.28
C GLN A 206 -25.87 -16.90 11.72
N VAL A 207 -24.52 -16.87 11.64
CA VAL A 207 -23.81 -15.74 11.01
C VAL A 207 -24.16 -15.62 9.53
N ALA A 208 -24.24 -16.74 8.82
CA ALA A 208 -24.61 -16.77 7.41
C ALA A 208 -26.01 -16.18 7.18
N ALA A 209 -27.01 -16.65 7.93
CA ALA A 209 -28.38 -16.12 7.86
C ALA A 209 -28.43 -14.61 8.20
N ALA A 210 -27.61 -14.16 9.16
CA ALA A 210 -27.56 -12.75 9.52
C ALA A 210 -26.88 -11.86 8.46
N LEU A 211 -26.03 -12.41 7.58
CA LEU A 211 -25.30 -11.64 6.57
C LEU A 211 -25.84 -11.83 5.15
N GLU A 212 -26.73 -12.80 4.93
CA GLU A 212 -27.34 -13.12 3.63
C GLU A 212 -28.04 -11.93 2.98
N GLU A 213 -28.67 -11.06 3.78
CA GLU A 213 -29.32 -9.83 3.30
C GLU A 213 -28.32 -8.83 2.67
N SER A 214 -27.09 -8.79 3.18
CA SER A 214 -26.05 -7.83 2.77
C SER A 214 -25.03 -8.41 1.79
N GLY A 215 -24.89 -9.73 1.71
CA GLY A 215 -23.83 -10.37 0.94
C GLY A 215 -24.10 -11.85 0.61
N THR A 216 -23.43 -12.33 -0.44
CA THR A 216 -23.50 -13.73 -0.89
C THR A 216 -22.22 -14.48 -0.51
N GLU A 217 -22.35 -15.72 -0.05
CA GLU A 217 -21.20 -16.61 0.17
C GLU A 217 -20.52 -16.96 -1.17
N TRP A 218 -19.26 -16.56 -1.35
CA TRP A 218 -18.53 -16.79 -2.62
C TRP A 218 -17.60 -17.99 -2.58
N LYS A 219 -17.29 -18.50 -1.39
CA LYS A 219 -16.40 -19.65 -1.19
C LYS A 219 -16.98 -20.58 -0.13
N ALA A 220 -16.73 -21.88 -0.30
CA ALA A 220 -17.13 -22.89 0.66
C ALA A 220 -16.53 -22.61 2.05
N ARG A 221 -17.32 -22.96 3.07
CA ARG A 221 -16.98 -22.87 4.49
C ARG A 221 -15.79 -23.80 4.79
N VAL A 222 -14.79 -23.29 5.51
CA VAL A 222 -13.60 -24.07 5.88
C VAL A 222 -13.49 -24.14 7.39
N ILE A 223 -13.39 -25.36 7.93
CA ILE A 223 -13.15 -25.61 9.37
C ILE A 223 -11.79 -26.28 9.50
N GLU A 224 -10.84 -25.59 10.12
CA GLU A 224 -9.48 -26.08 10.32
C GLU A 224 -9.03 -25.88 11.77
N LYS A 225 -8.67 -26.98 12.45
CA LYS A 225 -8.04 -26.95 13.80
C LYS A 225 -8.80 -26.08 14.82
N GLY A 226 -10.14 -26.13 14.79
CA GLY A 226 -11.00 -25.33 15.67
C GLY A 226 -11.06 -23.85 15.33
N ARG A 227 -10.69 -23.47 14.10
CA ARG A 227 -11.00 -22.18 13.47
C ARG A 227 -12.00 -22.44 12.35
N ALA A 228 -12.87 -21.47 12.11
CA ALA A 228 -13.74 -21.51 10.95
C ALA A 228 -13.66 -20.22 10.15
N TYR A 229 -13.84 -20.36 8.85
CA TYR A 229 -13.76 -19.29 7.88
C TYR A 229 -15.05 -19.26 7.06
N LEU A 230 -15.72 -18.11 7.04
CA LEU A 230 -16.78 -17.78 6.10
C LEU A 230 -16.31 -16.65 5.21
N TYR A 231 -16.75 -16.69 3.95
CA TYR A 231 -16.32 -15.73 2.95
C TYR A 231 -17.54 -15.15 2.25
N PHE A 232 -17.77 -13.86 2.47
CA PHE A 232 -18.87 -13.10 1.88
C PHE A 232 -18.37 -12.11 0.84
N GLN A 233 -19.17 -11.91 -0.19
CA GLN A 233 -19.01 -10.88 -1.20
C GLN A 233 -20.23 -9.97 -1.17
N SER A 234 -19.99 -8.65 -1.25
CA SER A 234 -21.07 -7.66 -1.31
C SER A 234 -22.00 -7.90 -2.51
N LEU A 235 -23.31 -7.78 -2.31
CA LEU A 235 -24.29 -7.76 -3.40
C LEU A 235 -24.13 -6.49 -4.26
N THR A 236 -23.86 -5.36 -3.61
CA THR A 236 -23.68 -4.08 -4.28
C THR A 236 -22.28 -3.99 -4.89
N GLN A 237 -22.20 -3.83 -6.22
CA GLN A 237 -20.95 -3.47 -6.86
C GLN A 237 -20.71 -1.97 -6.70
N LYS A 238 -19.53 -1.60 -6.17
CA LYS A 238 -19.11 -0.20 -6.10
C LYS A 238 -19.08 0.38 -7.52
N ALA A 239 -19.80 1.47 -7.74
CA ALA A 239 -19.79 2.17 -9.02
C ALA A 239 -18.35 2.51 -9.42
N ARG A 240 -17.95 2.09 -10.62
CA ARG A 240 -16.61 2.38 -11.14
C ARG A 240 -16.51 3.88 -11.33
N LYS A 241 -15.58 4.53 -10.62
CA LYS A 241 -15.26 5.93 -10.85
C LYS A 241 -14.63 6.04 -12.24
N ALA A 242 -15.30 6.73 -13.16
CA ALA A 242 -14.76 6.98 -14.49
C ALA A 242 -13.46 7.80 -14.38
N LEU A 243 -12.51 7.49 -15.26
CA LEU A 243 -11.32 8.32 -15.41
C LEU A 243 -11.75 9.68 -15.96
N PRO A 244 -11.19 10.80 -15.46
CA PRO A 244 -11.45 12.10 -16.05
C PRO A 244 -10.98 12.12 -17.50
N THR A 245 -11.74 12.77 -18.35
CA THR A 245 -11.44 12.88 -19.79
C THR A 245 -10.11 13.60 -20.00
N ARG A 246 -9.36 13.26 -21.06
CA ARG A 246 -8.08 13.90 -21.39
C ARG A 246 -8.17 15.43 -21.43
N GLU A 247 -9.28 15.96 -21.92
CA GLU A 247 -9.56 17.40 -22.00
C GLU A 247 -9.70 18.04 -20.62
N GLU A 248 -10.41 17.40 -19.68
CA GLU A 248 -10.52 17.87 -18.31
C GLU A 248 -9.17 17.86 -17.59
N ILE A 249 -8.34 16.84 -17.84
CA ILE A 249 -6.99 16.76 -17.30
C ILE A 249 -6.12 17.89 -17.87
N ALA A 250 -6.24 18.19 -19.17
CA ALA A 250 -5.51 19.26 -19.82
C ALA A 250 -5.94 20.65 -19.30
N ALA A 251 -7.24 20.87 -19.11
CA ALA A 251 -7.77 22.11 -18.53
C ALA A 251 -7.25 22.34 -17.10
N LYS A 252 -7.34 21.30 -16.24
CA LYS A 252 -6.80 21.36 -14.88
C LYS A 252 -5.28 21.54 -14.85
N ALA A 253 -4.56 21.00 -15.84
CA ALA A 253 -3.11 21.18 -15.95
C ALA A 253 -2.74 22.63 -16.29
N LYS A 254 -3.48 23.26 -17.22
CA LYS A 254 -3.29 24.68 -17.59
C LYS A 254 -3.59 25.60 -16.41
N GLU A 255 -4.75 25.42 -15.77
CA GLU A 255 -5.14 26.21 -14.59
C GLU A 255 -4.10 26.10 -13.46
N ALA A 256 -3.61 24.88 -13.19
CA ALA A 256 -2.59 24.67 -12.17
C ALA A 256 -1.22 25.29 -12.54
N LEU A 257 -0.91 25.41 -13.83
CA LEU A 257 0.30 26.08 -14.30
C LEU A 257 0.18 27.60 -14.09
N GLU A 258 -0.93 28.20 -14.53
CA GLU A 258 -1.20 29.64 -14.38
C GLU A 258 -1.23 30.05 -12.90
N LEU A 259 -1.86 29.25 -12.05
CA LEU A 259 -1.88 29.50 -10.61
C LEU A 259 -0.46 29.46 -10.02
N ALA A 260 0.37 28.50 -10.44
CA ALA A 260 1.76 28.41 -9.98
C ALA A 260 2.60 29.61 -10.44
N GLU A 261 2.38 30.10 -11.67
CA GLU A 261 3.05 31.30 -12.18
C GLU A 261 2.63 32.56 -11.41
N ARG A 262 1.34 32.70 -11.09
CA ARG A 262 0.84 33.80 -10.24
C ARG A 262 1.49 33.79 -8.86
N HIS A 263 1.57 32.61 -8.23
CA HIS A 263 2.25 32.47 -6.94
C HIS A 263 3.74 32.78 -7.03
N ALA A 264 4.43 32.33 -8.08
CA ALA A 264 5.85 32.61 -8.28
C ALA A 264 6.11 34.12 -8.49
N LEU A 265 5.24 34.81 -9.24
CA LEU A 265 5.32 36.26 -9.43
C LEU A 265 5.11 37.00 -8.10
N ALA A 266 4.11 36.59 -7.31
CA ALA A 266 3.84 37.18 -6.00
C ALA A 266 5.03 37.00 -5.04
N GLN A 267 5.64 35.81 -5.02
CA GLN A 267 6.85 35.54 -4.23
C GLN A 267 8.05 36.37 -4.70
N ARG A 268 8.23 36.53 -6.03
CA ARG A 268 9.26 37.42 -6.57
C ARG A 268 9.05 38.87 -6.14
N ARG A 269 7.80 39.36 -6.24
CA ARG A 269 7.43 40.71 -5.81
C ARG A 269 7.69 40.95 -4.33
N SER A 270 7.35 39.99 -3.46
CA SER A 270 7.60 40.10 -2.02
C SER A 270 9.10 40.08 -1.70
N GLN A 271 9.89 39.24 -2.38
CA GLN A 271 11.34 39.20 -2.22
C GLN A 271 11.99 40.51 -2.65
N THR A 272 11.57 41.09 -3.79
CA THR A 272 12.10 42.38 -4.25
C THR A 272 11.69 43.55 -3.34
N ALA A 273 10.50 43.52 -2.75
CA ALA A 273 10.03 44.57 -1.82
C ALA A 273 10.74 44.53 -0.46
N THR A 274 11.34 43.40 -0.09
CA THR A 274 12.07 43.24 1.19
C THR A 274 13.54 43.71 1.08
N VAL A 275 14.03 44.02 -0.13
CA VAL A 275 15.35 44.62 -0.30
C VAL A 275 15.23 46.11 0.05
N PRO A 276 15.78 46.58 1.20
CA PRO A 276 15.70 47.98 1.57
C PRO A 276 16.35 48.82 0.46
N ASN A 277 15.70 49.93 0.10
CA ASN A 277 16.24 50.83 -0.90
C ASN A 277 17.63 51.28 -0.41
N PRO A 278 18.70 51.15 -1.21
CA PRO A 278 20.05 51.50 -0.77
C PRO A 278 20.16 52.97 -0.36
N LYS A 279 19.23 53.85 -0.78
CA LYS A 279 19.15 55.24 -0.31
C LYS A 279 18.71 55.40 1.15
N ASP A 280 17.98 54.42 1.69
CA ASP A 280 17.55 54.41 3.09
C ASP A 280 18.67 53.96 4.04
N LEU A 281 19.73 53.33 3.52
CA LEU A 281 20.91 52.93 4.28
C LEU A 281 21.89 54.08 4.56
N TRP A 282 21.78 55.22 3.86
CA TRP A 282 22.67 56.39 4.02
C TRP A 282 22.06 57.52 4.88
N ARG A 283 20.90 57.28 5.52
CA ARG A 283 20.21 58.26 6.38
C ARG A 283 20.40 58.01 7.88
N GLN A 284 21.35 57.16 8.28
CA GLN A 284 21.72 56.92 9.68
C GLN A 284 23.13 57.41 9.98
#